data_AF-A0A8C3SCM8-F1
#
_entry.id   AF-A0A8C3SCM8-F1
#
_cell.length_a   1.000
_cell.length_b   1.000
_cell.length_c   1.000
_cell.angle_alpha   90.00
_cell.angle_beta   90.00
_cell.angle_gamma   90.00
#
_symmetry.space_group_name_H-M   'P 1'
#
loop_
_entity.id
_entity.type
_entity.pdbx_description
1 polymer ?
#
loop_
_entity_poly.entity_id
_entity_poly.type
_entity_poly.pdbx_seq_one_letter_code
_entity_poly.pdbx_strand_id
1 'polypeptide(L)'
;MDFQFSTRDTLTEADFSEITEQLALKITAHKVYGVRNGSVFLDIPDFQVEKQHEVRWFKLSLLLVKVKNSAVKHYRDKEKYNLFFNGTLKIDRLVEEDSGHYKMTVYDDRGHLQVEKNLILSVQEIVSKPEIKWICSQKLIKVTCEVKQKSKPALYLLQNNRMLFVNGPIYANDTWKIEYQSKDKILTAKFLCEVKNDVSKRTDDQEIKCSGTKSILGRNVQVEYKYLTDKRRCRPQSTSGPQARMQLVRLVRAHGQVTCPCDPKTPGLLDPSRERKNLPFCLQLAKGRSSPPPQGHS
;
A
#
# COMPACT_ATOMS: atom_id res chain seq x y z
N MET A 1 27.40 -38.03 16.43
CA MET A 1 27.55 -36.56 16.41
C MET A 1 26.29 -36.02 17.05
N ASP A 2 26.30 -35.94 18.38
CA ASP A 2 25.17 -35.48 19.17
C ASP A 2 25.51 -34.10 19.70
N PHE A 3 24.71 -33.10 19.30
CA PHE A 3 24.72 -31.78 19.95
C PHE A 3 23.88 -31.90 21.23
N GLN A 4 24.52 -32.05 22.37
CA GLN A 4 23.87 -31.87 23.66
C GLN A 4 23.63 -30.37 23.90
N PHE A 5 22.36 -29.98 24.00
CA PHE A 5 21.96 -28.70 24.58
C PHE A 5 22.19 -28.76 26.10
N SER A 6 23.12 -27.95 26.61
CA SER A 6 23.26 -27.69 28.04
C SER A 6 22.27 -26.60 28.44
N THR A 7 21.21 -26.97 29.15
CA THR A 7 20.32 -26.03 29.85
C THR A 7 20.69 -26.01 31.32
N ARG A 8 21.31 -24.91 31.79
CA ARG A 8 21.19 -24.33 33.14
C ARG A 8 22.13 -23.11 33.27
N ASP A 9 21.79 -22.03 32.59
CA ASP A 9 22.24 -20.70 33.04
C ASP A 9 21.20 -20.19 34.04
N THR A 10 21.51 -20.30 35.33
CA THR A 10 20.72 -19.65 36.38
C THR A 10 20.94 -18.15 36.29
N LEU A 11 19.92 -17.42 35.83
CA LEU A 11 19.91 -15.96 35.81
C LEU A 11 20.24 -15.42 37.20
N THR A 12 21.25 -14.57 37.28
CA THR A 12 21.70 -13.94 38.53
C THR A 12 20.81 -12.75 38.90
N GLU A 13 20.88 -12.32 40.15
CA GLU A 13 20.18 -11.12 40.63
C GLU A 13 20.59 -9.85 39.84
N ALA A 14 21.83 -9.81 39.36
CA ALA A 14 22.33 -8.76 38.47
C ALA A 14 21.64 -8.79 37.09
N ASP A 15 21.42 -9.98 36.51
CA ASP A 15 20.71 -10.14 35.24
C ASP A 15 19.25 -9.68 35.37
N PHE A 16 18.59 -9.99 36.49
CA PHE A 16 17.24 -9.50 36.77
C PHE A 16 17.19 -7.99 36.96
N SER A 17 18.17 -7.40 37.64
CA SER A 17 18.28 -5.94 37.80
C SER A 17 18.45 -5.24 36.45
N GLU A 18 19.35 -5.76 35.60
CA GLU A 18 19.60 -5.21 34.26
C GLU A 18 18.36 -5.34 33.35
N ILE A 19 17.68 -6.48 33.37
CA ILE A 19 16.43 -6.69 32.62
C ILE A 19 15.33 -5.73 33.11
N THR A 20 15.22 -5.52 34.42
CA THR A 20 14.21 -4.63 35.01
C THR A 20 14.48 -3.17 34.64
N GLU A 21 15.75 -2.74 34.65
CA GLU A 21 16.16 -1.41 34.23
C GLU A 21 15.91 -1.19 32.73
N GLN A 22 16.26 -2.15 31.88
CA GLN A 22 15.98 -2.11 30.44
C GLN A 22 14.48 -2.06 30.13
N LEU A 23 13.65 -2.80 30.88
CA LEU A 23 12.19 -2.75 30.75
C LEU A 23 11.62 -1.41 31.26
N ALA A 24 12.10 -0.89 32.39
CA ALA A 24 11.67 0.40 32.93
C ALA A 24 12.01 1.57 31.98
N LEU A 25 13.19 1.53 31.34
CA LEU A 25 13.59 2.48 30.30
C LEU A 25 12.68 2.41 29.07
N LYS A 26 12.29 1.20 28.65
CA LYS A 26 11.36 1.02 27.53
C LYS A 26 9.95 1.53 27.81
N ILE A 27 9.51 1.49 29.06
CA ILE A 27 8.14 1.91 29.47
C ILE A 27 8.05 3.43 29.66
N THR A 28 9.15 4.09 30.01
CA THR A 28 9.18 5.54 30.32
C THR A 28 9.74 6.43 29.21
N ALA A 29 10.43 5.86 28.21
CA ALA A 29 11.05 6.65 27.16
C ALA A 29 10.02 7.20 26.15
N HIS A 30 10.13 8.50 25.85
CA HIS A 30 9.31 9.16 24.85
C HIS A 30 9.66 8.64 23.45
N LYS A 31 8.66 8.20 22.68
CA LYS A 31 8.86 7.71 21.31
C LYS A 31 8.77 8.85 20.32
N VAL A 32 9.79 8.98 19.48
CA VAL A 32 9.84 9.94 18.39
C VAL A 32 9.98 9.17 17.07
N TYR A 33 9.26 9.61 16.05
CA TYR A 33 9.28 8.96 14.74
C TYR A 33 9.91 9.88 13.69
N GLY A 34 10.78 9.33 12.86
CA GLY A 34 11.47 10.05 11.80
C GLY A 34 11.29 9.38 10.44
N VAL A 35 11.22 10.17 9.37
CA VAL A 35 11.14 9.65 8.00
C VAL A 35 12.54 9.34 7.48
N ARG A 36 12.76 8.14 6.91
CA ARG A 36 14.02 7.76 6.25
C ARG A 36 14.41 8.81 5.20
N ASN A 37 15.70 9.18 5.19
CA ASN A 37 16.31 10.23 4.39
C ASN A 37 15.81 11.66 4.69
N GLY A 38 14.90 11.82 5.66
CA GLY A 38 14.46 13.11 6.17
C GLY A 38 15.28 13.54 7.38
N SER A 39 14.67 14.41 8.18
CA SER A 39 15.24 14.93 9.42
C SER A 39 14.25 14.80 10.57
N VAL A 40 14.75 14.74 11.80
CA VAL A 40 13.94 14.73 13.02
C VAL A 40 14.52 15.69 14.04
N PHE A 41 13.66 16.29 14.84
CA PHE A 41 14.03 17.09 15.99
C PHE A 41 13.74 16.28 17.25
N LEU A 42 14.75 16.14 18.10
CA LEU A 42 14.64 15.57 19.43
C LEU A 42 14.72 16.72 20.42
N ASP A 43 13.60 17.07 21.02
CA ASP A 43 13.46 18.09 22.04
C ASP A 43 12.96 17.49 23.35
N ILE A 44 12.94 18.32 24.38
CA ILE A 44 12.29 18.01 25.66
C ILE A 44 11.14 18.97 25.83
N PRO A 45 9.89 18.48 25.86
CA PRO A 45 8.81 19.31 26.35
C PRO A 45 9.04 19.61 27.83
N ASP A 46 8.66 20.80 28.26
CA ASP A 46 8.58 21.20 29.68
C ASP A 46 9.92 21.52 30.40
N PHE A 47 11.02 21.75 29.67
CA PHE A 47 12.24 22.32 30.25
C PHE A 47 12.83 23.43 29.38
N GLN A 48 13.09 24.59 30.00
CA GLN A 48 13.72 25.72 29.33
C GLN A 48 15.25 25.69 29.57
N VAL A 49 16.01 25.53 28.49
CA VAL A 49 17.48 25.54 28.57
C VAL A 49 17.99 26.97 28.67
N GLU A 50 18.65 27.29 29.78
CA GLU A 50 19.33 28.57 30.00
C GLU A 50 20.73 28.58 29.38
N LYS A 51 21.28 29.78 29.15
CA LYS A 51 22.54 29.99 28.41
C LYS A 51 23.76 29.36 29.09
N GLN A 52 23.77 29.35 30.42
CA GLN A 52 24.85 28.80 31.24
C GLN A 52 24.77 27.27 31.38
N HIS A 53 23.65 26.66 31.01
CA HIS A 53 23.50 25.21 31.08
C HIS A 53 24.42 24.51 30.08
N GLU A 54 24.90 23.33 30.48
CA GLU A 54 25.57 22.40 29.59
C GLU A 54 24.59 21.30 29.17
N VAL A 55 24.22 21.28 27.90
CA VAL A 55 23.36 20.23 27.33
C VAL A 55 24.22 19.22 26.58
N ARG A 56 24.00 17.93 26.83
CA ARG A 56 24.72 16.82 26.21
C ARG A 56 23.74 15.83 25.61
N TRP A 57 24.02 15.43 24.37
CA TRP A 57 23.25 14.40 23.67
C TRP A 57 24.09 13.14 23.46
N PHE A 58 23.48 12.00 23.77
CA PHE A 58 24.08 10.69 23.67
C PHE A 58 23.19 9.80 22.81
N LYS A 59 23.83 8.86 22.10
CA LYS A 59 23.17 7.68 21.54
C LYS A 59 23.80 6.47 22.20
N LEU A 60 22.98 5.63 22.84
CA LEU A 60 23.46 4.63 23.79
C LEU A 60 24.35 5.34 24.85
N SER A 61 25.64 5.02 24.91
CA SER A 61 26.61 5.65 25.82
C SER A 61 27.58 6.61 25.11
N LEU A 62 27.42 6.84 23.81
CA LEU A 62 28.32 7.66 23.01
C LEU A 62 27.84 9.11 22.98
N LEU A 63 28.67 10.03 23.48
CA LEU A 63 28.45 11.46 23.36
C LEU A 63 28.50 11.87 21.88
N LEU A 64 27.40 12.42 21.37
CA LEU A 64 27.29 12.88 19.99
C LEU A 64 27.73 14.34 19.87
N VAL A 65 27.13 15.19 20.69
CA VAL A 65 27.28 16.65 20.63
C VAL A 65 26.92 17.24 21.99
N LYS A 66 27.57 18.36 22.32
CA LYS A 66 27.23 19.15 23.51
C LYS A 66 27.25 20.63 23.22
N VAL A 67 26.53 21.40 24.01
CA VAL A 67 26.57 22.86 24.00
C VAL A 67 26.75 23.39 25.41
N LYS A 68 27.61 24.38 25.57
CA LYS A 68 27.83 25.12 26.82
C LYS A 68 28.26 26.53 26.49
N ASN A 69 27.75 27.53 27.20
CA ASN A 69 28.12 28.94 26.99
C ASN A 69 28.02 29.37 25.52
N SER A 70 26.95 28.94 24.84
CA SER A 70 26.72 29.19 23.40
C SER A 70 27.79 28.64 22.46
N ALA A 71 28.65 27.71 22.91
CA ALA A 71 29.61 27.00 22.08
C ALA A 71 29.19 25.54 21.89
N VAL A 72 29.00 25.13 20.63
CA VAL A 72 28.66 23.75 20.27
C VAL A 72 29.94 22.97 19.98
N LYS A 73 30.09 21.79 20.59
CA LYS A 73 31.18 20.85 20.33
C LYS A 73 30.60 19.52 19.86
N HIS A 74 30.95 19.14 18.64
CA HIS A 74 30.58 17.85 18.03
C HIS A 74 31.66 16.82 18.33
N TYR A 75 31.24 15.61 18.70
CA TYR A 75 32.09 14.45 18.96
C TYR A 75 31.88 13.35 17.93
N ARG A 76 30.79 13.45 17.16
CA ARG A 76 30.41 12.62 16.03
C ARG A 76 30.02 13.51 14.86
N ASP A 77 29.66 12.89 13.74
CA ASP A 77 29.33 13.53 12.46
C ASP A 77 28.65 14.90 12.63
N LYS A 78 29.43 15.96 12.35
CA LYS A 78 29.03 17.35 12.52
C LYS A 78 27.96 17.76 11.52
N GLU A 79 27.93 17.15 10.34
CA GLU A 79 26.92 17.46 9.33
C GLU A 79 25.57 16.82 9.66
N LYS A 80 25.60 15.67 10.34
CA LYS A 80 24.42 14.91 10.71
C LYS A 80 23.74 15.42 11.97
N TYR A 81 24.52 15.77 12.99
CA TYR A 81 24.01 16.14 14.32
C TYR A 81 24.11 17.64 14.55
N ASN A 82 22.98 18.34 14.43
CA ASN A 82 22.88 19.79 14.61
C ASN A 82 22.22 20.10 15.96
N LEU A 83 22.97 20.65 16.91
CA LEU A 83 22.47 21.01 18.24
C LEU A 83 22.15 22.50 18.32
N PHE A 84 20.91 22.84 18.66
CA PHE A 84 20.48 24.22 18.88
C PHE A 84 20.77 24.68 20.32
N PHE A 85 20.87 26.00 20.53
CA PHE A 85 21.14 26.58 21.85
C PHE A 85 20.03 26.34 22.88
N ASN A 86 18.81 26.04 22.42
CA ASN A 86 17.71 25.62 23.30
C ASN A 86 17.81 24.13 23.71
N GLY A 87 18.89 23.43 23.35
CA GLY A 87 19.12 22.02 23.67
C GLY A 87 18.46 21.02 22.72
N THR A 88 17.71 21.47 21.71
CA THR A 88 17.09 20.57 20.71
C THR A 88 18.15 19.99 19.78
N LEU A 89 18.14 18.66 19.58
CA LEU A 89 19.00 17.99 18.62
C LEU A 89 18.24 17.73 17.32
N LYS A 90 18.72 18.27 16.21
CA LYS A 90 18.29 17.86 14.88
C LYS A 90 19.23 16.79 14.33
N ILE A 91 18.65 15.71 13.84
CA ILE A 91 19.36 14.65 13.13
C ILE A 91 18.93 14.69 11.67
N ASP A 92 19.88 14.96 10.78
CA ASP A 92 19.66 15.02 9.33
C ASP A 92 20.01 13.70 8.64
N ARG A 93 19.44 13.47 7.44
CA ARG A 93 19.73 12.31 6.59
C ARG A 93 19.52 10.98 7.33
N LEU A 94 18.33 10.82 7.91
CA LEU A 94 18.00 9.66 8.73
C LEU A 94 18.14 8.33 7.99
N VAL A 95 18.82 7.38 8.61
CA VAL A 95 18.91 5.98 8.17
C VAL A 95 18.34 5.06 9.24
N GLU A 96 18.09 3.79 8.89
CA GLU A 96 17.46 2.83 9.81
C GLU A 96 18.31 2.65 11.09
N GLU A 97 19.63 2.68 10.94
CA GLU A 97 20.62 2.57 12.01
C GLU A 97 20.60 3.77 12.97
N ASP A 98 19.98 4.90 12.61
CA ASP A 98 19.78 6.02 13.52
C ASP A 98 18.72 5.74 14.58
N SER A 99 17.87 4.74 14.38
CA SER A 99 16.90 4.29 15.37
C SER A 99 17.57 3.83 16.66
N GLY A 100 16.82 3.90 17.76
CA GLY A 100 17.26 3.41 19.07
C GLY A 100 17.23 4.47 20.16
N HIS A 101 17.98 4.19 21.22
CA HIS A 101 17.95 4.98 22.44
C HIS A 101 18.86 6.20 22.36
N TYR A 102 18.27 7.37 22.59
CA TYR A 102 18.96 8.63 22.79
C TYR A 102 18.77 9.08 24.23
N LYS A 103 19.82 9.67 24.79
CA LYS A 103 19.78 10.27 26.11
C LYS A 103 20.22 11.72 26.01
N MET A 104 19.52 12.58 26.72
CA MET A 104 19.89 13.97 26.88
C MET A 104 20.08 14.26 28.36
N THR A 105 21.16 14.99 28.68
CA THR A 105 21.39 15.50 30.03
C THR A 105 21.65 16.99 30.02
N VAL A 106 21.12 17.70 31.02
CA VAL A 106 21.35 19.12 31.26
C VAL A 106 22.02 19.30 32.60
N TYR A 107 23.13 20.04 32.63
CA TYR A 107 23.82 20.42 33.86
C TYR A 107 23.75 21.93 34.06
N ASP A 108 23.66 22.37 35.31
CA ASP A 108 23.80 23.77 35.67
C ASP A 108 25.26 24.27 35.53
N ASP A 109 25.48 25.55 35.82
CA ASP A 109 26.80 26.19 35.77
C ASP A 109 27.79 25.63 36.81
N ARG A 110 27.28 25.06 37.90
CA ARG A 110 28.04 24.37 38.96
C ARG A 110 28.32 22.89 38.65
N GLY A 111 27.72 22.36 37.59
CA GLY A 111 27.87 20.98 37.15
C GLY A 111 26.90 19.98 37.78
N HIS A 112 25.83 20.42 38.45
CA HIS A 112 24.79 19.53 38.94
C HIS A 112 23.83 19.14 37.82
N LEU A 113 23.42 17.87 37.81
CA LEU A 113 22.44 17.34 36.87
C LEU A 113 21.06 17.94 37.18
N GLN A 114 20.50 18.68 36.23
CA GLN A 114 19.16 19.28 36.32
C GLN A 114 18.13 18.40 35.64
N VAL A 115 18.47 17.82 34.48
CA VAL A 115 17.57 17.00 33.68
C VAL A 115 18.31 15.80 33.10
N GLU A 116 17.68 14.64 33.17
CA GLU A 116 18.00 13.48 32.34
C GLU A 116 16.72 13.00 31.65
N LYS A 117 16.77 12.84 30.32
CA LYS A 117 15.65 12.28 29.54
C LYS A 117 16.15 11.23 28.56
N ASN A 118 15.34 10.18 28.45
CA ASN A 118 15.54 9.09 27.50
C ASN A 118 14.46 9.12 26.43
N LEU A 119 14.87 9.00 25.17
CA LEU A 119 14.00 8.97 24.00
C LEU A 119 14.31 7.74 23.15
N ILE A 120 13.29 7.23 22.46
CA ILE A 120 13.44 6.17 21.47
C ILE A 120 13.08 6.76 20.11
N LEU A 121 14.08 6.87 19.23
CA LEU A 121 13.86 7.22 17.83
C LEU A 121 13.52 5.95 17.04
N SER A 122 12.43 5.98 16.28
CA SER A 122 12.10 4.97 15.27
C SER A 122 12.08 5.62 13.89
N VAL A 123 13.07 5.27 13.06
CA VAL A 123 13.11 5.71 11.67
C VAL A 123 12.26 4.78 10.82
N GLN A 124 11.34 5.35 10.05
CA GLN A 124 10.39 4.61 9.21
C GLN A 124 10.42 5.14 7.78
N GLU A 125 10.19 4.26 6.81
CA GLU A 125 9.90 4.66 5.43
C GLU A 125 8.46 5.15 5.31
N ILE A 126 8.21 6.04 4.35
CA ILE A 126 6.84 6.39 3.99
C ILE A 126 6.13 5.15 3.45
N VAL A 127 4.85 4.96 3.82
CA VAL A 127 4.07 3.83 3.33
C VAL A 127 3.80 3.97 1.83
N SER A 128 3.81 2.84 1.13
CA SER A 128 3.46 2.77 -0.28
C SER A 128 1.96 2.98 -0.50
N LYS A 129 1.57 3.41 -1.71
CA LYS A 129 0.14 3.50 -2.05
C LYS A 129 -0.48 2.09 -2.07
N PRO A 130 -1.61 1.85 -1.38
CA PRO A 130 -2.32 0.57 -1.48
C PRO A 130 -2.97 0.38 -2.84
N GLU A 131 -3.32 -0.88 -3.15
CA GLU A 131 -4.14 -1.28 -4.28
C GLU A 131 -5.36 -2.07 -3.77
N ILE A 132 -6.55 -1.67 -4.22
CA ILE A 132 -7.77 -2.46 -4.02
C ILE A 132 -7.98 -3.42 -5.20
N LYS A 133 -8.03 -4.72 -4.90
CA LYS A 133 -8.47 -5.77 -5.82
C LYS A 133 -9.80 -6.32 -5.37
N TRP A 134 -10.64 -6.73 -6.33
CA TRP A 134 -11.95 -7.27 -5.98
C TRP A 134 -12.46 -8.31 -6.98
N ILE A 135 -13.32 -9.18 -6.47
CA ILE A 135 -14.02 -10.21 -7.22
C ILE A 135 -15.49 -10.19 -6.82
N CYS A 136 -16.37 -10.15 -7.82
CA CYS A 136 -17.80 -10.39 -7.62
C CYS A 136 -18.11 -11.86 -7.89
N SER A 137 -18.83 -12.54 -7.00
CA SER A 137 -19.40 -13.87 -7.26
C SER A 137 -20.81 -13.94 -6.71
N GLN A 138 -21.81 -14.19 -7.55
CA GLN A 138 -23.23 -14.26 -7.15
C GLN A 138 -23.72 -13.05 -6.32
N LYS A 139 -23.24 -11.84 -6.67
CA LYS A 139 -23.49 -10.57 -5.94
C LYS A 139 -22.84 -10.49 -4.55
N LEU A 140 -21.93 -11.40 -4.20
CA LEU A 140 -21.03 -11.24 -3.05
C LEU A 140 -19.74 -10.58 -3.53
N ILE A 141 -19.23 -9.62 -2.75
CA ILE A 141 -17.98 -8.93 -3.02
C ILE A 141 -16.90 -9.53 -2.14
N LYS A 142 -15.82 -10.00 -2.76
CA LYS A 142 -14.54 -10.22 -2.09
C LYS A 142 -13.61 -9.06 -2.42
N VAL A 143 -13.11 -8.37 -1.41
CA VAL A 143 -12.15 -7.27 -1.53
C VAL A 143 -10.83 -7.70 -0.91
N THR A 144 -9.74 -7.43 -1.62
CA THR A 144 -8.38 -7.54 -1.12
C THR A 144 -7.77 -6.15 -1.18
N CYS A 145 -7.36 -5.63 -0.04
CA CYS A 145 -6.45 -4.49 -0.04
C CYS A 145 -5.03 -5.00 0.16
N GLU A 146 -4.12 -4.55 -0.69
CA GLU A 146 -2.72 -4.94 -0.63
C GLU A 146 -1.77 -3.76 -0.80
N VAL A 147 -0.56 -3.89 -0.26
CA VAL A 147 0.50 -2.90 -0.38
C VAL A 147 1.86 -3.58 -0.44
N LYS A 148 2.70 -3.17 -1.39
CA LYS A 148 4.06 -3.69 -1.58
C LYS A 148 5.04 -2.85 -0.78
N GLN A 149 5.55 -3.41 0.31
CA GLN A 149 6.59 -2.80 1.15
C GLN A 149 7.16 -3.85 2.11
N LYS A 150 8.41 -3.63 2.55
CA LYS A 150 9.10 -4.52 3.49
C LYS A 150 8.57 -4.40 4.91
N SER A 151 8.44 -3.17 5.42
CA SER A 151 7.98 -2.90 6.77
C SER A 151 6.49 -3.22 6.92
N LYS A 152 6.11 -3.81 8.06
CA LYS A 152 4.71 -4.12 8.37
C LYS A 152 3.89 -2.83 8.59
N PRO A 153 2.89 -2.52 7.75
CA PRO A 153 2.03 -1.38 7.97
C PRO A 153 0.79 -1.74 8.79
N ALA A 154 0.10 -0.72 9.29
CA ALA A 154 -1.29 -0.86 9.68
C ALA A 154 -2.18 -0.73 8.44
N LEU A 155 -3.04 -1.73 8.21
CA LEU A 155 -3.97 -1.80 7.09
C LEU A 155 -5.40 -1.76 7.61
N TYR A 156 -6.21 -0.87 7.04
CA TYR A 156 -7.63 -0.73 7.36
C TYR A 156 -8.45 -0.74 6.08
N LEU A 157 -9.63 -1.37 6.15
CA LEU A 157 -10.60 -1.37 5.07
C LEU A 157 -11.91 -0.79 5.59
N LEU A 158 -12.45 0.18 4.86
CA LEU A 158 -13.73 0.79 5.14
C LEU A 158 -14.70 0.49 4.01
N GLN A 159 -15.96 0.21 4.35
CA GLN A 159 -17.06 0.10 3.40
C GLN A 159 -18.08 1.20 3.71
N ASN A 160 -18.39 2.05 2.73
CA ASN A 160 -19.31 3.19 2.88
C ASN A 160 -18.97 4.02 4.14
N ASN A 161 -17.68 4.32 4.34
CA ASN A 161 -17.10 5.02 5.49
C ASN A 161 -17.20 4.31 6.85
N ARG A 162 -17.57 3.03 6.89
CA ARG A 162 -17.58 2.23 8.12
C ARG A 162 -16.40 1.27 8.13
N MET A 163 -15.64 1.27 9.22
CA MET A 163 -14.50 0.36 9.40
C MET A 163 -14.98 -1.09 9.46
N LEU A 164 -14.32 -1.95 8.68
CA LEU A 164 -14.57 -3.38 8.67
C LEU A 164 -13.63 -4.09 9.65
N PHE A 165 -14.17 -5.06 10.38
CA PHE A 165 -13.36 -5.96 11.19
C PHE A 165 -12.88 -7.11 10.31
N VAL A 166 -11.60 -7.07 9.96
CA VAL A 166 -10.90 -8.08 9.17
C VAL A 166 -9.77 -8.68 10.01
N ASN A 167 -9.31 -9.86 9.61
CA ASN A 167 -8.09 -10.44 10.18
C ASN A 167 -6.90 -9.52 9.90
N GLY A 168 -5.88 -9.58 10.77
CA GLY A 168 -4.66 -8.79 10.61
C GLY A 168 -3.94 -9.04 9.28
N PRO A 169 -3.03 -8.13 8.89
CA PRO A 169 -2.39 -8.20 7.59
C PRO A 169 -1.47 -9.42 7.48
N ILE A 170 -1.55 -10.10 6.33
CA ILE A 170 -0.74 -11.27 5.99
C ILE A 170 0.37 -10.82 5.03
N TYR A 171 1.61 -11.25 5.27
CA TYR A 171 2.73 -11.02 4.37
C TYR A 171 2.95 -12.20 3.45
N ALA A 172 2.90 -11.98 2.14
CA ALA A 172 3.23 -12.96 1.12
C ALA A 172 3.68 -12.27 -0.17
N ASN A 173 4.70 -12.80 -0.85
CA ASN A 173 5.22 -12.27 -2.12
C ASN A 173 5.51 -10.75 -2.06
N ASP A 174 6.27 -10.34 -1.04
CA ASP A 174 6.64 -8.94 -0.79
C ASP A 174 5.46 -7.96 -0.69
N THR A 175 4.31 -8.48 -0.28
CA THR A 175 3.04 -7.77 -0.25
C THR A 175 2.33 -8.04 1.08
N TRP A 176 1.93 -6.98 1.75
CA TRP A 176 1.01 -7.04 2.89
C TRP A 176 -0.42 -6.96 2.38
N LYS A 177 -1.31 -7.83 2.86
CA LYS A 177 -2.71 -7.82 2.43
C LYS A 177 -3.69 -8.10 3.57
N ILE A 178 -4.87 -7.51 3.44
CA ILE A 178 -6.07 -7.84 4.20
C ILE A 178 -7.19 -8.22 3.22
N GLU A 179 -8.04 -9.16 3.60
CA GLU A 179 -9.13 -9.65 2.77
C GLU A 179 -10.46 -9.52 3.53
N TYR A 180 -11.49 -9.08 2.81
CA TYR A 180 -12.86 -9.00 3.29
C TYR A 180 -13.79 -9.69 2.30
N GLN A 181 -14.76 -10.43 2.84
CA GLN A 181 -15.83 -11.03 2.06
C GLN A 181 -17.18 -10.59 2.63
N SER A 182 -18.04 -10.06 1.76
CA SER A 182 -19.38 -9.63 2.18
C SER A 182 -20.23 -10.83 2.61
N LYS A 183 -21.00 -10.64 3.68
CA LYS A 183 -21.99 -11.62 4.13
C LYS A 183 -23.30 -11.51 3.35
N ASP A 184 -23.67 -10.28 3.00
CA ASP A 184 -24.87 -9.97 2.25
C ASP A 184 -24.58 -9.78 0.76
N LYS A 185 -25.63 -9.92 -0.05
CA LYS A 185 -25.59 -9.61 -1.48
C LYS A 185 -25.49 -8.10 -1.65
N ILE A 186 -24.35 -7.64 -2.16
CA ILE A 186 -24.06 -6.22 -2.38
C ILE A 186 -24.01 -5.98 -3.89
N LEU A 187 -24.89 -5.12 -4.37
CA LEU A 187 -24.91 -4.68 -5.77
C LEU A 187 -23.87 -3.59 -6.02
N THR A 188 -23.78 -2.62 -5.11
CA THR A 188 -22.84 -1.49 -5.21
C THR A 188 -22.33 -1.12 -3.83
N ALA A 189 -21.02 -0.94 -3.67
CA ALA A 189 -20.44 -0.42 -2.44
C ALA A 189 -19.14 0.35 -2.72
N LYS A 190 -18.88 1.36 -1.88
CA LYS A 190 -17.62 2.10 -1.89
C LYS A 190 -16.68 1.52 -0.85
N PHE A 191 -15.46 1.22 -1.25
CA PHE A 191 -14.40 0.76 -0.38
C PHE A 191 -13.28 1.79 -0.34
N LEU A 192 -12.73 2.02 0.85
CA LEU A 192 -11.52 2.81 1.07
C LEU A 192 -10.53 1.90 1.79
N CYS A 193 -9.38 1.69 1.18
CA CYS A 193 -8.25 1.09 1.88
C CYS A 193 -7.32 2.17 2.39
N GLU A 194 -6.91 2.04 3.64
CA GLU A 194 -5.95 2.91 4.30
C GLU A 194 -4.75 2.09 4.78
N VAL A 195 -3.56 2.55 4.39
CA VAL A 195 -2.28 2.04 4.87
C VAL A 195 -1.62 3.17 5.65
N LYS A 196 -1.19 2.90 6.88
CA LYS A 196 -0.51 3.90 7.70
C LYS A 196 0.60 3.31 8.56
N ASN A 197 1.53 4.18 8.93
CA ASN A 197 2.48 4.01 10.01
C ASN A 197 2.56 5.33 10.81
N ASP A 198 3.53 5.47 11.70
CA ASP A 198 3.60 6.65 12.58
C ASP A 198 3.99 7.94 11.84
N VAL A 199 4.59 7.82 10.65
CA VAL A 199 5.12 8.95 9.88
C VAL A 199 4.30 9.29 8.64
N SER A 200 3.42 8.41 8.18
CA SER A 200 2.72 8.58 6.92
C SER A 200 1.44 7.75 6.80
N LYS A 201 0.55 8.21 5.93
CA LYS A 201 -0.71 7.56 5.59
C LYS A 201 -0.96 7.67 4.09
N ARG A 202 -1.40 6.58 3.47
CA ARG A 202 -1.82 6.52 2.06
C ARG A 202 -3.13 5.76 1.94
N THR A 203 -3.91 6.11 0.93
CA THR A 203 -5.22 5.52 0.69
C THR A 203 -5.44 5.20 -0.78
N ASP A 204 -6.37 4.29 -1.03
CA ASP A 204 -6.94 3.98 -2.34
C ASP A 204 -8.44 3.75 -2.16
N ASP A 205 -9.26 4.27 -3.05
CA ASP A 205 -10.71 4.21 -2.97
C ASP A 205 -11.32 3.65 -4.26
N GLN A 206 -12.36 2.84 -4.11
CA GLN A 206 -13.00 2.18 -5.24
C GLN A 206 -14.51 2.03 -4.99
N GLU A 207 -15.31 2.49 -5.95
CA GLU A 207 -16.72 2.09 -6.03
C GLU A 207 -16.84 0.81 -6.86
N ILE A 208 -17.31 -0.27 -6.22
CA ILE A 208 -17.45 -1.59 -6.81
C ILE A 208 -18.92 -1.83 -7.12
N LYS A 209 -19.22 -2.27 -8.35
CA LYS A 209 -20.56 -2.61 -8.83
C LYS A 209 -20.57 -4.06 -9.32
N CYS A 210 -21.34 -4.94 -8.67
CA CYS A 210 -21.52 -6.33 -9.09
C CYS A 210 -22.76 -6.47 -10.00
N SER A 211 -22.53 -6.76 -11.28
CA SER A 211 -23.59 -7.16 -12.21
C SER A 211 -23.94 -8.65 -12.02
N GLY A 212 -25.23 -8.97 -12.03
CA GLY A 212 -25.76 -10.23 -11.50
C GLY A 212 -25.48 -11.53 -12.26
N THR A 213 -24.58 -11.58 -13.25
CA THR A 213 -24.53 -12.73 -14.18
C THR A 213 -23.17 -13.30 -14.58
N LYS A 214 -22.03 -12.90 -14.01
CA LYS A 214 -20.74 -13.65 -14.10
C LYS A 214 -19.68 -13.02 -13.19
N SER A 215 -18.64 -13.80 -12.84
CA SER A 215 -17.51 -13.29 -12.04
C SER A 215 -16.74 -12.23 -12.83
N ILE A 216 -16.67 -11.02 -12.29
CA ILE A 216 -15.85 -9.93 -12.83
C ILE A 216 -14.63 -9.80 -11.93
N LEU A 217 -13.45 -9.93 -12.52
CA LEU A 217 -12.19 -9.52 -11.89
C LEU A 217 -11.96 -8.06 -12.24
N GLY A 218 -12.08 -7.17 -11.26
CA GLY A 218 -11.80 -5.76 -11.45
C GLY A 218 -10.31 -5.46 -11.25
N ARG A 219 -9.69 -4.88 -12.28
CA ARG A 219 -8.57 -3.93 -12.14
C ARG A 219 -8.97 -2.66 -12.88
N ASN A 220 -8.30 -1.53 -12.64
CA ASN A 220 -8.38 -0.34 -13.49
C ASN A 220 -8.08 -0.70 -14.95
N VAL A 221 -9.09 -1.14 -15.68
CA VAL A 221 -9.05 -1.35 -17.13
C VAL A 221 -9.98 -0.29 -17.71
N GLN A 222 -9.40 0.73 -18.35
CA GLN A 222 -10.16 1.52 -19.31
C GLN A 222 -10.53 0.61 -20.47
N VAL A 223 -11.72 0.02 -20.42
CA VAL A 223 -12.29 -0.71 -21.56
C VAL A 223 -12.96 0.33 -22.46
N GLU A 224 -12.23 0.80 -23.46
CA GLU A 224 -12.80 1.61 -24.55
C GLU A 224 -13.58 0.65 -25.47
N TYR A 225 -14.91 0.66 -25.36
CA TYR A 225 -15.75 -0.07 -26.31
C TYR A 225 -15.81 0.71 -27.63
N LYS A 226 -14.99 0.32 -28.61
CA LYS A 226 -15.20 0.75 -30.00
C LYS A 226 -16.26 -0.14 -30.65
N TYR A 227 -17.43 0.43 -30.90
CA TYR A 227 -18.46 -0.22 -31.71
C TYR A 227 -17.97 -0.35 -33.16
N LEU A 228 -17.74 -1.58 -33.61
CA LEU A 228 -17.55 -1.88 -35.03
C LEU A 228 -18.91 -2.03 -35.70
N THR A 229 -19.31 -1.04 -36.48
CA THR A 229 -20.47 -1.10 -37.37
C THR A 229 -20.03 -1.59 -38.76
N ASP A 230 -19.84 -2.90 -38.94
CA ASP A 230 -19.66 -3.50 -40.27
C ASP A 230 -20.97 -4.20 -40.71
N LYS A 231 -21.75 -3.51 -41.54
CA LYS A 231 -22.91 -4.10 -42.26
C LYS A 231 -22.37 -4.92 -43.42
N ARG A 232 -22.17 -6.24 -43.24
CA ARG A 232 -22.04 -7.17 -44.37
C ARG A 232 -23.14 -8.22 -44.41
N ARG A 233 -23.69 -8.35 -45.61
CA ARG A 233 -24.96 -8.93 -46.01
C ARG A 233 -24.75 -10.41 -46.34
N CYS A 234 -25.34 -11.32 -45.56
CA CYS A 234 -25.34 -12.74 -45.92
C CYS A 234 -26.28 -12.99 -47.11
N ARG A 235 -25.74 -13.50 -48.22
CA ARG A 235 -26.52 -14.09 -49.33
C ARG A 235 -26.56 -15.61 -49.09
N PRO A 236 -27.73 -16.27 -49.08
CA PRO A 236 -27.76 -17.72 -49.07
C PRO A 236 -27.48 -18.24 -50.48
N GLN A 237 -26.43 -19.05 -50.64
CA GLN A 237 -26.40 -20.04 -51.71
C GLN A 237 -26.91 -21.35 -51.12
N SER A 238 -28.04 -21.82 -51.65
CA SER A 238 -28.51 -23.17 -51.47
C SER A 238 -27.70 -24.10 -52.37
N THR A 239 -27.07 -25.11 -51.80
CA THR A 239 -26.83 -26.36 -52.51
C THR A 239 -27.16 -27.53 -51.60
N SER A 240 -27.98 -28.40 -52.19
CA SER A 240 -28.60 -29.62 -51.71
C SER A 240 -27.65 -30.82 -51.60
N GLY A 241 -27.95 -31.76 -50.70
CA GLY A 241 -27.57 -33.18 -50.84
C GLY A 241 -26.45 -33.69 -49.91
N PRO A 242 -26.37 -35.02 -49.69
CA PRO A 242 -26.45 -35.59 -48.34
C PRO A 242 -25.13 -36.14 -47.76
N GLN A 243 -25.11 -36.30 -46.43
CA GLN A 243 -24.14 -37.04 -45.60
C GLN A 243 -22.68 -36.57 -45.61
N ALA A 244 -22.26 -35.96 -44.49
CA ALA A 244 -20.88 -36.06 -44.03
C ALA A 244 -20.83 -36.09 -42.48
N ARG A 245 -20.10 -37.08 -41.98
CA ARG A 245 -19.86 -37.47 -40.59
C ARG A 245 -19.30 -36.34 -39.72
N MET A 246 -19.65 -36.40 -38.43
CA MET A 246 -18.88 -35.81 -37.33
C MET A 246 -17.42 -36.30 -37.40
N GLN A 247 -16.48 -35.37 -37.54
CA GLN A 247 -15.09 -35.58 -37.13
C GLN A 247 -14.65 -34.41 -36.24
N LEU A 248 -14.31 -34.77 -35.00
CA LEU A 248 -13.72 -33.90 -34.01
C LEU A 248 -12.23 -33.75 -34.34
N VAL A 249 -11.84 -32.67 -35.03
CA VAL A 249 -10.43 -32.30 -35.13
C VAL A 249 -10.09 -31.35 -33.99
N ARG A 250 -9.34 -31.88 -33.03
CA ARG A 250 -8.72 -31.15 -31.92
C ARG A 250 -7.67 -30.20 -32.51
N LEU A 251 -7.90 -28.89 -32.47
CA LEU A 251 -6.82 -27.91 -32.56
C LEU A 251 -6.73 -27.15 -31.25
N VAL A 252 -5.71 -27.50 -30.47
CA VAL A 252 -5.32 -26.80 -29.26
C VAL A 252 -4.38 -25.66 -29.68
N ARG A 253 -4.88 -24.41 -29.64
CA ARG A 253 -4.11 -23.26 -29.15
C ARG A 253 -5.05 -22.09 -28.88
N ALA A 254 -4.99 -21.64 -27.63
CA ALA A 254 -5.91 -20.71 -27.01
C ALA A 254 -5.54 -19.25 -27.29
N HIS A 255 -6.47 -18.50 -27.89
CA HIS A 255 -6.73 -17.10 -27.57
C HIS A 255 -8.24 -16.89 -27.74
N GLY A 256 -8.89 -16.46 -26.65
CA GLY A 256 -10.33 -16.59 -26.40
C GLY A 256 -11.21 -15.95 -27.47
N GLN A 257 -11.89 -16.81 -28.22
CA GLN A 257 -13.06 -16.49 -29.03
C GLN A 257 -14.26 -16.35 -28.07
N VAL A 258 -14.91 -15.18 -28.07
CA VAL A 258 -16.19 -14.99 -27.38
C VAL A 258 -17.26 -15.71 -28.21
N THR A 259 -17.74 -16.85 -27.73
CA THR A 259 -18.95 -17.49 -28.26
C THR A 259 -20.16 -16.91 -27.55
N CYS A 260 -21.05 -16.25 -28.30
CA CYS A 260 -22.40 -15.95 -27.82
C CYS A 260 -23.25 -17.22 -27.94
N PRO A 261 -23.84 -17.77 -26.86
CA PRO A 261 -24.81 -18.83 -26.99
C PRO A 261 -26.13 -18.24 -27.49
N CYS A 262 -26.55 -18.63 -28.69
CA CYS A 262 -27.96 -18.59 -29.05
C CYS A 262 -28.59 -19.84 -28.46
N ASP A 263 -29.35 -19.69 -27.37
CA ASP A 263 -30.04 -20.81 -26.73
C ASP A 263 -31.22 -21.28 -27.60
N PRO A 264 -31.39 -22.59 -27.87
CA PRO A 264 -32.50 -23.12 -28.64
C PRO A 264 -33.68 -23.53 -27.74
N LYS A 265 -34.84 -22.92 -28.03
CA LYS A 265 -36.22 -23.42 -27.83
C LYS A 265 -36.79 -23.54 -26.40
N THR A 266 -37.92 -22.86 -26.20
CA THR A 266 -39.15 -23.48 -25.64
C THR A 266 -40.36 -22.91 -26.40
N PRO A 267 -41.40 -23.70 -26.70
CA PRO A 267 -42.41 -23.36 -27.70
C PRO A 267 -43.61 -22.64 -27.07
N GLY A 268 -44.07 -21.59 -27.73
CA GLY A 268 -45.36 -20.94 -27.48
C GLY A 268 -46.00 -20.60 -28.80
N LEU A 269 -47.06 -21.34 -29.14
CA LEU A 269 -48.01 -21.05 -30.21
C LEU A 269 -48.44 -19.58 -30.13
N LEU A 270 -48.37 -18.85 -31.26
CA LEU A 270 -49.47 -18.05 -31.79
C LEU A 270 -49.30 -17.96 -33.32
N ASP A 271 -50.44 -18.17 -33.97
CA ASP A 271 -50.74 -18.42 -35.39
C ASP A 271 -50.51 -17.18 -36.31
N PRO A 272 -50.68 -17.24 -37.66
CA PRO A 272 -49.71 -16.67 -38.60
C PRO A 272 -50.34 -15.48 -39.36
N SER A 273 -49.51 -14.70 -40.05
CA SER A 273 -49.76 -14.15 -41.40
C SER A 273 -48.85 -12.93 -41.65
N ARG A 274 -47.79 -13.18 -42.44
CA ARG A 274 -47.10 -12.27 -43.38
C ARG A 274 -46.96 -10.79 -42.96
N GLU A 275 -45.83 -10.33 -42.43
CA GLU A 275 -44.47 -10.21 -43.02
C GLU A 275 -44.33 -9.19 -44.17
N ARG A 276 -43.48 -8.16 -43.91
CA ARG A 276 -42.48 -7.46 -44.75
C ARG A 276 -42.66 -5.92 -44.85
N LYS A 277 -41.64 -5.05 -44.76
CA LYS A 277 -40.18 -5.20 -44.55
C LYS A 277 -39.54 -3.80 -44.33
N ASN A 278 -38.65 -3.74 -43.34
CA ASN A 278 -37.28 -3.18 -43.32
C ASN A 278 -36.90 -1.68 -43.38
N LEU A 279 -36.02 -1.39 -42.41
CA LEU A 279 -35.00 -0.35 -42.21
C LEU A 279 -33.89 -0.21 -43.29
N PRO A 280 -33.04 0.85 -43.20
CA PRO A 280 -32.17 1.35 -44.28
C PRO A 280 -30.68 0.89 -44.27
N PHE A 281 -30.00 1.23 -45.38
CA PHE A 281 -28.60 1.00 -45.76
C PHE A 281 -27.58 1.94 -45.10
N CYS A 282 -26.28 1.55 -45.10
CA CYS A 282 -25.12 2.45 -45.03
C CYS A 282 -24.15 2.12 -46.18
N LEU A 283 -23.41 3.13 -46.67
CA LEU A 283 -22.29 3.05 -47.62
C LEU A 283 -21.10 3.85 -47.06
N GLN A 284 -19.87 3.37 -47.29
CA GLN A 284 -18.60 4.08 -47.09
C GLN A 284 -17.90 4.18 -48.45
N LEU A 285 -17.04 5.19 -48.66
CA LEU A 285 -15.76 5.07 -49.39
C LEU A 285 -14.86 6.29 -49.16
N ALA A 286 -13.54 6.04 -49.25
CA ALA A 286 -12.41 6.88 -48.85
C ALA A 286 -11.74 7.67 -49.99
N LYS A 287 -10.85 8.62 -49.65
CA LYS A 287 -9.47 8.83 -50.19
C LYS A 287 -8.81 10.08 -49.60
N GLY A 288 -7.49 10.03 -49.34
CA GLY A 288 -6.71 11.12 -48.71
C GLY A 288 -5.62 11.74 -49.59
N ARG A 289 -4.77 12.61 -48.99
CA ARG A 289 -3.31 12.77 -49.23
C ARG A 289 -2.70 13.95 -48.42
N SER A 290 -1.37 13.85 -48.27
CA SER A 290 -0.31 14.85 -48.02
C SER A 290 -0.09 15.49 -46.64
N SER A 291 1.04 15.10 -46.02
CA SER A 291 1.99 15.94 -45.23
C SER A 291 2.87 16.79 -46.20
N PRO A 292 3.79 17.73 -45.80
CA PRO A 292 4.56 17.90 -44.53
C PRO A 292 4.79 19.42 -44.16
N PRO A 293 5.88 19.94 -43.51
CA PRO A 293 6.94 19.41 -42.62
C PRO A 293 7.09 20.20 -41.27
N PRO A 294 8.12 19.96 -40.42
CA PRO A 294 8.23 20.51 -39.06
C PRO A 294 9.07 21.80 -38.99
N GLN A 295 8.82 22.65 -37.99
CA GLN A 295 9.72 23.74 -37.62
C GLN A 295 10.35 23.47 -36.26
N GLY A 296 11.68 23.48 -36.23
CA GLY A 296 12.49 23.47 -35.04
C GLY A 296 12.99 24.87 -34.67
N HIS A 297 13.38 24.97 -33.40
CA HIS A 297 14.32 25.89 -32.76
C HIS A 297 14.10 27.41 -32.85
N SER A 298 13.86 27.99 -31.67
CA SER A 298 14.81 28.90 -31.04
C SER A 298 14.96 28.52 -29.57
#